data_AF-A0A0T6ZQB9-F1
#
_entry.id   AF-A0A0T6ZQB9-F1
#
_cell.length_a   1.000
_cell.length_b   1.000
_cell.length_c   1.000
_cell.angle_alpha   90.00
_cell.angle_beta   90.00
_cell.angle_gamma   90.00
#
_symmetry.space_group_name_H-M   'P 1'
#
loop_
_entity.id
_entity.type
_entity.pdbx_description
1 polymer ?
#
loop_
_entity_poly.entity_id
_entity_poly.type
_entity_poly.pdbx_seq_one_letter_code
_entity_poly.pdbx_strand_id
1 'polypeptide(L)' 'GDRATCERILNDFFYPFMAIRNRAKGYAVSAIKAGVRLQGFDAGPVRSPLKDLTGAEVEMLDALIGSHKRKS' A
#
# COMPACT_ATOMS: atom_id res chain seq x y z
N GLY A 1 -2.08 11.88 24.70
CA GLY A 1 -1.93 11.13 23.43
C GLY A 1 -0.52 11.28 22.94
N ASP A 2 0.04 10.25 22.32
CA ASP A 2 1.44 10.27 21.82
C ASP A 2 1.50 10.93 20.43
N ARG A 3 1.69 12.25 20.43
CA ARG A 3 1.74 13.04 19.20
C ARG A 3 2.96 12.70 18.34
N ALA A 4 4.11 12.46 18.95
CA ALA A 4 5.36 12.19 18.25
C ALA A 4 5.30 10.86 17.48
N THR A 5 4.75 9.82 18.10
CA THR A 5 4.53 8.54 17.41
C THR A 5 3.55 8.68 16.25
N CYS A 6 2.44 9.40 16.43
CA CYS A 6 1.48 9.64 15.35
C CYS A 6 2.13 10.36 14.15
N GLU A 7 2.89 11.42 14.41
CA GLU A 7 3.55 12.20 13.36
C GLU A 7 4.58 11.37 12.60
N ARG A 8 5.36 10.55 13.30
CA ARG A 8 6.30 9.61 12.68
C ARG A 8 5.59 8.61 11.75
N ILE A 9 4.51 7.99 12.22
CA ILE A 9 3.76 7.02 11.39
C ILE A 9 3.13 7.70 10.17
N LEU A 10 2.65 8.94 10.31
CA LEU A 10 2.13 9.71 9.19
C LEU A 10 3.21 9.98 8.13
N ASN A 11 4.38 10.46 8.57
CA ASN A 11 5.50 10.81 7.69
C ASN A 11 6.14 9.59 7.03
N ASP A 12 6.38 8.52 7.80
CA ASP A 12 7.17 7.39 7.33
C ASP A 12 6.33 6.40 6.51
N PHE A 13 5.01 6.36 6.73
CA PHE A 13 4.15 5.37 6.09
C PHE A 13 2.98 5.98 5.32
N PHE A 14 2.11 6.76 5.99
CA PHE A 14 0.85 7.17 5.36
C PHE A 14 1.00 8.20 4.25
N TYR A 15 1.87 9.19 4.38
CA TYR A 15 2.10 10.16 3.30
C TYR A 15 2.76 9.51 2.07
N PRO A 16 3.81 8.68 2.20
CA PRO A 16 4.31 7.88 1.08
C PRO A 16 3.24 6.96 0.46
N PHE A 17 2.43 6.29 1.29
CA PHE A 17 1.33 5.45 0.80
C PHE A 17 0.30 6.27 0.02
N MET A 18 -0.08 7.45 0.52
CA MET A 18 -0.98 8.37 -0.16
C MET A 18 -0.43 8.83 -1.52
N ALA A 19 0.88 9.02 -1.63
CA ALA A 19 1.53 9.36 -2.91
C ALA A 19 1.30 8.26 -3.96
N ILE A 20 1.43 6.98 -3.58
CA ILE A 20 1.14 5.84 -4.46
C ILE A 20 -0.36 5.77 -4.78
N ARG A 21 -1.21 5.86 -3.74
CA ARG A 21 -2.68 5.78 -3.85
C ARG A 21 -3.26 6.85 -4.77
N ASN A 22 -2.67 8.04 -4.82
CA ASN A 22 -3.21 9.16 -5.60
C ASN A 22 -2.82 9.12 -7.08
N ARG A 23 -2.00 8.16 -7.53
CA ARG A 23 -1.54 8.06 -8.93
C ARG A 23 -2.66 7.70 -9.92
N ALA A 24 -3.72 7.02 -9.47
CA ALA A 24 -4.86 6.70 -10.31
C ALA A 24 -6.18 6.61 -9.52
N LYS A 25 -7.30 6.85 -10.21
CA LYS A 25 -8.64 6.64 -9.65
C LYS A 25 -8.84 5.16 -9.31
N GLY A 26 -9.41 4.88 -8.14
CA GLY A 26 -9.67 3.51 -7.69
C GLY A 26 -8.53 2.86 -6.89
N TYR A 27 -7.34 3.46 -6.84
CA TYR A 27 -6.19 2.91 -6.10
C TYR A 27 -6.37 2.90 -4.59
N ALA A 28 -7.36 3.62 -4.04
CA ALA A 28 -7.76 3.45 -2.64
C ALA A 28 -8.12 2.00 -2.31
N VAL A 29 -8.69 1.24 -3.25
CA VAL A 29 -8.98 -0.20 -3.10
C VAL A 29 -7.85 -1.04 -3.68
N SER A 30 -7.37 -0.72 -4.88
CA SER A 30 -6.36 -1.54 -5.56
C SER A 30 -5.03 -1.61 -4.82
N ALA A 31 -4.57 -0.51 -4.22
CA ALA A 31 -3.31 -0.48 -3.45
C ALA A 31 -3.43 -1.31 -2.17
N ILE A 32 -4.59 -1.31 -1.51
CA ILE A 32 -4.84 -2.14 -0.33
C ILE A 32 -4.80 -3.62 -0.71
N LYS A 33 -5.49 -4.02 -1.78
CA LYS A 33 -5.41 -5.41 -2.27
C LYS A 33 -3.98 -5.82 -2.66
N ALA A 34 -3.23 -4.93 -3.29
CA ALA A 34 -1.82 -5.17 -3.61
C ALA A 34 -0.99 -5.41 -2.34
N GLY A 35 -1.16 -4.59 -1.30
CA GLY A 35 -0.50 -4.78 -0.02
C GLY A 35 -0.87 -6.11 0.66
N VAL A 36 -2.15 -6.49 0.63
CA VAL A 36 -2.61 -7.79 1.17
C VAL A 36 -1.93 -8.96 0.46
N ARG A 37 -1.80 -8.90 -0.87
CA ARG A 37 -1.08 -9.91 -1.67
C ARG A 37 0.42 -9.95 -1.35
N LEU A 38 1.06 -8.79 -1.19
CA LEU A 38 2.48 -8.69 -0.79
C LEU A 38 2.74 -9.29 0.60
N GLN A 39 1.73 -9.31 1.47
CA GLN A 39 1.78 -9.95 2.80
C GLN A 39 1.46 -11.45 2.78
N GLY A 40 1.33 -12.06 1.59
CA GLY A 40 1.16 -13.50 1.41
C GLY A 40 -0.28 -14.01 1.53
N PHE A 41 -1.28 -13.13 1.42
CA PHE A 41 -2.68 -13.52 1.39
C PHE A 41 -3.24 -13.50 -0.03
N ASP A 42 -4.03 -14.51 -0.40
CA ASP A 42 -4.71 -14.53 -1.69
C ASP A 42 -5.98 -13.67 -1.67
N ALA A 43 -5.84 -12.40 -2.07
CA ALA A 43 -6.95 -11.45 -2.20
C ALA A 43 -7.55 -11.39 -3.61
N GLY A 44 -7.02 -12.17 -4.57
CA GLY A 44 -7.36 -12.09 -5.99
C GLY A 44 -7.15 -10.71 -6.62
N PRO A 45 -7.46 -10.52 -7.92
CA PRO A 45 -7.38 -9.21 -8.58
C PRO A 45 -8.52 -8.28 -8.14
N VAL A 46 -8.44 -7.00 -8.49
CA VAL A 46 -9.62 -6.11 -8.42
C VAL A 46 -10.59 -6.40 -9.56
N ARG A 47 -11.87 -6.11 -9.37
CA ARG A 47 -12.89 -6.22 -10.43
C ARG A 47 -13.01 -4.89 -11.19
N SER A 48 -13.36 -4.97 -12.47
CA SER A 48 -13.75 -3.82 -13.28
C SER A 48 -14.84 -3.00 -12.57
N PRO A 49 -14.82 -1.64 -12.62
CA PRO A 49 -13.95 -0.78 -13.43
C PRO A 49 -12.59 -0.44 -12.80
N LEU A 50 -12.25 -1.04 -11.65
CA LEU A 50 -10.96 -0.81 -10.99
C LEU A 50 -9.84 -1.54 -11.74
N LYS A 51 -8.63 -0.97 -11.66
CA LYS A 51 -7.41 -1.57 -12.20
C LYS A 51 -6.42 -1.82 -11.07
N ASP A 52 -5.70 -2.94 -11.14
CA ASP A 52 -4.58 -3.21 -10.23
C ASP A 52 -3.45 -2.20 -10.45
N LEU A 53 -2.52 -2.15 -9.49
CA LEU A 53 -1.29 -1.37 -9.60
C LEU A 53 -0.42 -1.95 -10.72
N THR A 54 0.37 -1.10 -11.38
CA THR A 54 1.43 -1.56 -12.29
C THR A 54 2.54 -2.27 -11.50
N GLY A 55 3.38 -3.06 -12.19
CA GLY A 55 4.52 -3.74 -11.53
C GLY A 55 5.43 -2.77 -10.77
N ALA A 56 5.78 -1.64 -11.38
CA ALA A 56 6.58 -0.60 -10.74
C ALA A 56 5.91 -0.01 -9.49
N GLU A 57 4.58 0.16 -9.49
CA GLU A 57 3.85 0.66 -8.31
C GLU A 57 3.71 -0.40 -7.22
N VAL A 58 3.66 -1.68 -7.59
CA VAL A 58 3.75 -2.79 -6.64
C VAL A 58 5.13 -2.80 -5.98
N GLU A 59 6.21 -2.59 -6.72
CA GLU A 59 7.57 -2.48 -6.17
C GLU A 59 7.71 -1.28 -5.22
N MET A 60 7.14 -0.11 -5.58
CA MET A 60 7.08 1.04 -4.68
C MET A 60 6.34 0.71 -3.37
N LEU A 61 5.23 -0.02 -3.46
CA LEU A 61 4.47 -0.43 -2.29
C LEU A 61 5.21 -1.47 -1.44
N ASP A 62 5.91 -2.42 -2.06
CA ASP A 62 6.73 -3.42 -1.35
C ASP A 62 7.90 -2.75 -0.61
N ALA A 63 8.56 -1.79 -1.26
CA ALA A 63 9.61 -0.99 -0.62
C ALA A 63 9.08 -0.19 0.58
N LEU A 64 7.87 0.38 0.47
CA LEU A 64 7.21 1.09 1.56
C LEU A 64 6.81 0.16 2.73
N ILE A 65 6.36 -1.06 2.42
CA ILE A 65 6.07 -2.07 3.46
C ILE A 65 7.35 -2.41 4.22
N GLY A 66 8.47 -2.61 3.52
CA GLY A 66 9.81 -2.69 4.12
C GLY A 66 9.88 -3.61 5.35
N SER A 67 10.25 -3.04 6.51
CA SER A 67 10.37 -3.78 7.78
C SER A 67 9.05 -4.31 8.35
N HIS A 68 7.91 -3.85 7.84
CA HIS A 68 6.57 -4.32 8.25
C HIS A 68 6.12 -5.56 7.48
N LYS A 69 6.97 -6.09 6.59
CA LYS A 69 6.67 -7.29 5.83
C LYS A 69 6.44 -8.47 6.79
N ARG A 70 5.38 -9.23 6.52
CA ARG A 70 5.06 -10.41 7.33
C ARG A 70 6.22 -11.41 7.22
N LYS A 71 6.80 -11.76 8.37
CA LYS A 71 7.78 -12.84 8.45
C LYS A 71 7.03 -14.18 8.40
N SER A 72 7.49 -15.08 7.54
CA SER A 72 7.01 -16.47 7.46
C SER A 72 7.42 -17.25 8.69
#